data_AF-A0A2N2GTZ7-F1
#
_entry.id   AF-A0A2N2GTZ7-F1
#
_cell.length_a   1.000
_cell.length_b   1.000
_cell.length_c   1.000
_cell.angle_alpha   90.00
_cell.angle_beta   90.00
_cell.angle_gamma   90.00
#
_symmetry.space_group_name_H-M   'P 1'
#
loop_
_entity.id
_entity.type
_entity.pdbx_description
1 polymer ?
#
loop_
_entity_poly.entity_id
_entity_poly.type
_entity_poly.pdbx_seq_one_letter_code
_entity_poly.pdbx_strand_id
1 'polypeptide(L)'
;SILRRGDLVIAVSTSGKSPALARRLREQLEGMFGEEYGAYVRLLGKARENVLSGDFPSERKGEILRELIDSDLLDAIRLGDRSRVASTLERILRTELNEEIREIIQNI
;
A
#
# COMPACT_ATOMS: atom_id res chain seq x y z
N SER A 1 20.00 7.65 5.98
CA SER A 1 18.91 8.62 5.73
C SER A 1 17.62 7.83 5.58
N ILE A 2 16.54 8.17 6.29
CA ILE A 2 15.30 7.38 6.31
C ILE A 2 14.13 8.24 5.86
N LEU A 3 13.29 7.70 4.98
CA LEU A 3 11.97 8.20 4.61
C LEU A 3 10.91 7.25 5.21
N ARG A 4 9.86 7.81 5.82
CA ARG A 4 8.77 7.05 6.44
C ARG A 4 7.41 7.58 5.99
N ARG A 5 6.52 6.69 5.55
CA ARG A 5 5.08 6.93 5.31
C ARG A 5 4.28 5.87 6.06
N GLY A 6 3.92 6.14 7.31
CA GLY A 6 3.36 5.13 8.20
C GLY A 6 4.27 3.89 8.30
N ASP A 7 3.77 2.76 7.82
CA ASP A 7 4.47 1.47 7.81
C ASP A 7 5.43 1.28 6.63
N LEU A 8 5.37 2.14 5.60
CA LEU A 8 6.40 2.18 4.56
C LEU A 8 7.66 2.87 5.09
N VAL A 9 8.79 2.16 5.05
CA VAL A 9 10.10 2.69 5.41
C VAL A 9 11.08 2.46 4.27
N ILE A 10 11.70 3.54 3.79
CA ILE A 10 12.77 3.49 2.79
C ILE A 10 14.04 4.05 3.42
N ALA A 11 15.09 3.21 3.47
CA ALA A 11 16.38 3.58 4.03
C ALA A 11 17.44 3.69 2.94
N VAL A 12 18.13 4.83 2.88
CA VAL A 12 19.30 5.03 2.03
C VAL A 12 20.55 5.07 2.88
N SER A 13 21.52 4.21 2.54
CA SER A 13 22.83 4.11 3.18
C SER A 13 23.95 4.16 2.15
N THR A 14 25.03 4.88 2.49
CA THR A 14 26.30 4.88 1.75
C THR A 14 27.43 4.30 2.60
N SER A 15 27.12 3.51 3.64
CA SER A 15 28.10 2.96 4.60
C SER A 15 29.07 4.01 5.16
N GLY A 16 28.55 5.20 5.47
CA GLY A 16 29.33 6.33 5.98
C GLY A 16 30.19 7.08 4.94
N LYS A 17 30.29 6.59 3.70
CA LYS A 17 31.16 7.18 2.66
C LYS A 17 30.68 8.53 2.13
N SER A 18 29.37 8.79 2.12
CA SER A 18 28.81 10.07 1.69
C SER A 18 27.42 10.34 2.31
N PRO A 19 27.37 10.88 3.55
CA PRO A 19 26.12 11.25 4.20
C PRO A 19 25.28 12.24 3.37
N ALA A 20 25.94 13.16 2.65
CA ALA A 20 25.28 14.12 1.77
C ALA A 20 24.55 13.44 0.59
N LEU A 21 25.16 12.43 -0.04
CA LEU A 21 24.51 11.66 -1.10
C LEU A 21 23.32 10.86 -0.56
N ALA A 22 23.47 10.22 0.60
CA ALA A 22 22.37 9.50 1.24
C ALA A 22 21.17 10.42 1.53
N ARG A 23 21.44 11.67 1.93
CA ARG A 23 20.40 12.70 2.12
C ARG A 23 19.73 13.06 0.80
N ARG A 24 20.51 13.39 -0.24
CA ARG A 24 19.99 13.78 -1.57
C ARG A 24 19.09 12.70 -2.18
N LEU A 25 19.50 11.44 -2.11
CA LEU A 25 18.70 10.31 -2.61
C LEU A 25 17.38 10.15 -1.84
N ARG A 26 17.39 10.29 -0.50
CA ARG A 26 16.16 10.30 0.30
C ARG A 26 15.20 11.43 -0.16
N GLU A 27 15.71 12.64 -0.41
CA GLU A 27 14.90 13.78 -0.88
C GLU A 27 14.29 13.53 -2.26
N GLN A 28 15.02 12.85 -3.16
CA GLN A 28 14.45 12.43 -4.45
C GLN A 28 13.33 11.40 -4.27
N LEU A 29 13.55 10.42 -3.38
CA LEU A 29 12.54 9.40 -3.06
C LEU A 29 11.29 10.02 -2.40
N GLU A 30 11.43 11.10 -1.63
CA GLU A 30 10.27 11.81 -1.08
C GLU A 30 9.32 12.35 -2.15
N GLY A 31 9.85 12.78 -3.30
CA GLY A 31 9.03 13.20 -4.44
C GLY A 31 8.37 12.05 -5.20
N MET A 32 8.91 10.83 -5.08
CA MET A 32 8.36 9.63 -5.73
C MET A 32 7.36 8.88 -4.84
N PHE A 33 7.59 8.88 -3.53
CA PHE A 33 6.79 8.17 -2.53
C PHE A 33 6.08 9.19 -1.63
N GLY A 34 4.95 9.69 -2.12
CA GLY A 34 4.11 10.66 -1.40
C GLY A 34 3.41 10.06 -0.17
N GLU A 35 2.60 10.88 0.50
CA GLU A 35 1.90 10.49 1.73
C GLU A 35 0.84 9.40 1.50
N GLU A 36 0.32 9.27 0.27
CA GLU A 36 -0.65 8.24 -0.11
C GLU A 36 -0.15 6.81 0.15
N TYR A 37 1.16 6.60 0.10
CA TYR A 37 1.76 5.29 0.38
C TYR A 37 1.53 4.83 1.81
N GLY A 38 1.34 5.76 2.76
CA GLY A 38 1.01 5.40 4.14
C GLY A 38 -0.34 4.71 4.24
N ALA A 39 -1.37 5.27 3.60
CA ALA A 39 -2.69 4.65 3.54
C ALA A 39 -2.69 3.38 2.67
N TYR A 40 -1.97 3.41 1.54
CA TYR A 40 -1.87 2.27 0.63
C TYR A 40 -1.26 1.03 1.29
N VAL A 41 -0.14 1.18 2.01
CA VAL A 41 0.49 0.04 2.70
C VAL A 41 -0.39 -0.51 3.81
N ARG A 42 -1.07 0.34 4.59
CA ARG A 42 -2.05 -0.11 5.59
C ARG A 42 -3.18 -0.92 4.96
N LEU A 43 -3.75 -0.41 3.87
CA LEU A 43 -4.83 -1.06 3.13
C LEU A 43 -4.40 -2.43 2.58
N LEU A 44 -3.23 -2.48 1.92
CA LEU A 44 -2.68 -3.74 1.40
C LEU A 44 -2.38 -4.74 2.51
N GLY A 45 -1.88 -4.29 3.66
CA GLY A 45 -1.63 -5.13 4.83
C GLY A 45 -2.91 -5.82 5.28
N LYS A 46 -3.99 -5.05 5.47
CA LYS A 46 -5.28 -5.60 5.91
C LYS A 46 -5.93 -6.50 4.84
N ALA A 47 -5.88 -6.09 3.57
CA ALA A 47 -6.36 -6.93 2.47
C ALA A 47 -5.60 -8.26 2.42
N ARG A 48 -4.27 -8.24 2.63
CA ARG A 48 -3.45 -9.46 2.68
C ARG A 48 -3.87 -10.39 3.82
N GLU A 49 -4.09 -9.87 5.02
CA GLU A 49 -4.57 -10.67 6.16
C GLU A 49 -5.90 -11.37 5.84
N ASN A 50 -6.83 -10.66 5.21
CA ASN A 50 -8.11 -11.22 4.80
C ASN A 50 -7.95 -12.31 3.74
N VAL A 51 -7.10 -12.10 2.74
CA VAL A 51 -6.83 -13.11 1.70
C VAL A 51 -6.17 -14.36 2.29
N LEU A 52 -5.24 -14.19 3.23
CA LEU A 52 -4.53 -15.32 3.82
C LEU A 52 -5.40 -16.11 4.81
N SER A 53 -6.24 -15.45 5.59
CA SER A 53 -7.17 -16.09 6.54
C SER A 53 -8.47 -16.59 5.89
N GLY A 54 -8.83 -16.05 4.73
CA GLY A 54 -10.04 -16.42 4.00
C GLY A 54 -9.97 -17.79 3.31
N ASP A 55 -11.15 -18.24 2.90
CA ASP A 55 -11.40 -19.51 2.21
C ASP A 55 -11.15 -19.40 0.69
N PHE A 56 -9.91 -19.02 0.34
CA PHE A 56 -9.44 -19.06 -1.04
C PHE A 56 -8.53 -20.27 -1.25
N PRO A 57 -8.57 -20.92 -2.42
CA PRO A 57 -7.54 -21.90 -2.80
C PRO A 57 -6.15 -21.28 -2.73
N SER A 58 -5.16 -22.04 -2.28
CA SER A 58 -3.77 -21.57 -2.08
C SER A 58 -3.18 -20.94 -3.35
N GLU A 59 -3.47 -21.53 -4.51
CA GLU A 59 -3.02 -21.07 -5.83
C GLU A 59 -3.63 -19.70 -6.17
N ARG A 60 -4.88 -19.46 -5.76
CA ARG A 60 -5.62 -18.21 -6.02
C ARG A 60 -5.19 -17.07 -5.10
N LYS A 61 -4.78 -17.36 -3.86
CA LYS A 61 -4.30 -16.33 -2.91
C LYS A 61 -3.15 -15.51 -3.50
N GLY A 62 -2.18 -16.18 -4.15
CA GLY A 62 -1.06 -15.50 -4.80
C GLY A 62 -1.48 -14.59 -5.95
N GLU A 63 -2.48 -15.01 -6.74
CA GLU A 63 -3.04 -14.20 -7.82
C GLU A 63 -3.75 -12.95 -7.31
N ILE A 64 -4.61 -13.10 -6.30
CA ILE A 64 -5.32 -11.96 -5.68
C ILE A 64 -4.33 -10.92 -5.14
N LEU A 65 -3.27 -11.37 -4.45
CA LEU A 65 -2.27 -10.45 -3.90
C LEU A 65 -1.49 -9.69 -4.99
N ARG A 66 -1.24 -10.32 -6.15
CA ARG A 66 -0.67 -9.63 -7.31
C ARG A 66 -1.66 -8.66 -7.92
N GLU A 67 -2.91 -9.08 -8.11
CA GLU A 67 -3.98 -8.22 -8.63
C GLU A 67 -4.18 -6.96 -7.78
N LEU A 68 -4.03 -7.04 -6.44
CA LEU A 68 -4.07 -5.87 -5.56
C LEU A 68 -2.93 -4.87 -5.85
N ILE A 69 -1.71 -5.35 -6.08
CA ILE A 69 -0.54 -4.50 -6.36
C ILE A 69 -0.63 -3.87 -7.75
N ASP A 70 -1.10 -4.64 -8.73
CA ASP A 70 -1.21 -4.22 -10.14
C ASP A 70 -2.48 -3.38 -10.42
N SER A 71 -3.29 -3.13 -9.39
CA SER A 71 -4.52 -2.35 -9.49
C SER A 71 -4.29 -0.84 -9.45
N ASP A 72 -5.37 -0.09 -9.67
CA ASP A 72 -5.41 1.37 -9.59
C ASP A 72 -5.59 1.91 -8.16
N LEU A 73 -5.45 1.07 -7.13
CA LEU A 73 -5.70 1.44 -5.73
C LEU A 73 -4.83 2.62 -5.28
N LEU A 74 -3.54 2.64 -5.64
CA LEU A 74 -2.65 3.73 -5.26
C LEU A 74 -3.12 5.08 -5.82
N ASP A 75 -3.56 5.09 -7.08
CA ASP A 75 -4.05 6.31 -7.73
C ASP A 75 -5.40 6.74 -7.14
N ALA A 76 -6.29 5.79 -6.86
CA ALA A 76 -7.56 6.06 -6.19
C ALA A 76 -7.35 6.66 -4.79
N ILE A 77 -6.39 6.14 -4.02
CA ILE A 77 -6.01 6.70 -2.71
C ILE A 77 -5.42 8.09 -2.86
N ARG A 78 -4.51 8.30 -3.83
CA ARG A 78 -3.92 9.62 -4.09
C ARG A 78 -4.99 10.68 -4.40
N LEU A 79 -6.06 10.28 -5.09
CA LEU A 79 -7.19 11.15 -5.46
C LEU A 79 -8.26 11.28 -4.36
N GLY A 80 -8.16 10.53 -3.26
CA GLY A 80 -9.19 10.48 -2.22
C GLY A 80 -10.50 9.81 -2.68
N ASP A 81 -10.46 9.01 -3.75
CA ASP A 81 -11.63 8.37 -4.35
C ASP A 81 -11.98 7.07 -3.62
N ARG A 82 -12.66 7.22 -2.48
CA ARG A 82 -13.08 6.13 -1.60
C ARG A 82 -13.97 5.10 -2.29
N SER A 83 -14.88 5.57 -3.15
CA SER A 83 -15.78 4.70 -3.91
C SER A 83 -15.00 3.82 -4.88
N ARG A 84 -14.00 4.38 -5.57
CA ARG A 84 -13.12 3.61 -6.44
C ARG A 84 -12.28 2.61 -5.66
N VAL A 85 -11.71 3.01 -4.52
CA VAL A 85 -10.98 2.08 -3.64
C VAL A 85 -11.86 0.88 -3.24
N ALA A 86 -13.07 1.14 -2.75
CA ALA A 86 -14.00 0.09 -2.34
C ALA A 86 -14.36 -0.85 -3.50
N SER A 87 -14.77 -0.29 -4.64
CA SER A 87 -15.17 -1.08 -5.80
C SER A 87 -14.02 -1.92 -6.39
N THR A 88 -12.79 -1.40 -6.40
CA THR A 88 -11.61 -2.15 -6.83
C THR A 88 -11.32 -3.32 -5.88
N LEU A 89 -11.41 -3.13 -4.56
CA LEU A 89 -11.20 -4.19 -3.58
C LEU A 89 -12.29 -5.27 -3.68
N GLU A 90 -13.57 -4.89 -3.74
CA GLU A 90 -14.69 -5.83 -3.85
C GLU A 90 -14.57 -6.68 -5.11
N ARG A 91 -14.18 -6.07 -6.24
CA ARG A 91 -13.96 -6.77 -7.50
C ARG A 91 -12.82 -7.78 -7.42
N ILE A 92 -11.70 -7.43 -6.79
CA ILE A 92 -10.51 -8.29 -6.69
C ILE A 92 -10.73 -9.41 -5.67
N LEU A 93 -11.24 -9.06 -4.49
CA LEU A 93 -11.45 -10.00 -3.39
C LEU A 93 -12.69 -10.89 -3.60
N ARG A 94 -13.65 -10.45 -4.43
CA ARG A 94 -14.91 -11.15 -4.70
C ARG A 94 -15.69 -11.51 -3.43
N THR A 95 -15.56 -10.67 -2.42
CA THR A 95 -16.19 -10.81 -1.11
C THR A 95 -16.49 -9.44 -0.54
N GLU A 96 -17.35 -9.39 0.48
CA GLU A 96 -17.60 -8.17 1.22
C GLU A 96 -16.36 -7.73 2.01
N LEU A 97 -16.14 -6.42 2.03
CA LEU A 97 -15.08 -5.82 2.84
C LEU A 97 -15.47 -5.88 4.32
N ASN A 98 -14.53 -6.30 5.17
CA ASN A 98 -14.73 -6.26 6.61
C ASN A 98 -14.67 -4.82 7.15
N GLU A 99 -15.14 -4.63 8.39
CA GLU A 99 -15.24 -3.31 9.01
C GLU A 99 -13.89 -2.57 9.10
N GLU A 100 -12.80 -3.28 9.38
CA GLU A 100 -11.47 -2.67 9.43
C GLU A 100 -11.03 -2.10 8.08
N ILE A 101 -11.28 -2.81 6.97
CA ILE A 101 -10.99 -2.28 5.63
C ILE A 101 -11.91 -1.08 5.33
N ARG A 102 -13.19 -1.14 5.68
CA ARG A 102 -14.13 -0.03 5.48
C ARG A 102 -13.67 1.22 6.24
N GLU A 103 -13.20 1.06 7.47
CA GLU A 103 -12.66 2.16 8.28
C GLU A 103 -11.42 2.78 7.63
N ILE A 104 -10.48 1.97 7.12
CA ILE A 104 -9.32 2.48 6.38
C ILE A 104 -9.77 3.30 5.18
N ILE A 105 -10.77 2.83 4.42
CA ILE A 105 -11.33 3.54 3.26
C ILE A 105 -11.96 4.88 3.66
N GLN A 106 -12.64 4.97 4.80
CA GLN A 106 -13.21 6.24 5.26
C GLN A 106 -12.16 7.26 5.72
N ASN A 107 -10.96 6.80 6.08
CA ASN A 107 -9.84 7.61 6.54
C ASN A 107 -8.81 7.92 5.44
N ILE A 108 -9.10 7.53 4.19
CA ILE A 108 -8.40 8.00 2.98
C ILE A 108 -8.94 9.38 2.60
#